data_AF-A0A9K3DWH5-F1
#
_entry.id   AF-A0A9K3DWH5-F1
#
_cell.length_a   1.000
_cell.length_b   1.000
_cell.length_c   1.000
_cell.angle_alpha   90.00
_cell.angle_beta   90.00
_cell.angle_gamma   90.00
#
_symmetry.space_group_name_H-M   'P 1'
#
loop_
_entity.id
_entity.type
_entity.pdbx_description
1 polymer ?
#
loop_
_entity_poly.entity_id
_entity_poly.type
_entity_poly.pdbx_seq_one_letter_code
_entity_poly.pdbx_strand_id
1 'polypeptide(L)'
;MLLCHYAYLLKKPSPCIVVFLVVGTHCCIGQTGMSQAEYVRKHLDLKVEEYWGEKGVEFWNAADWKKQRYQNQLLVMTPDILRNALRHRFLTLDIIKVLIFDECHNAKKNHAYAIIMKVY
;
A
#
# COMPACT_ATOMS: atom_id res chain seq x y z
N MET A 1 7.69 7.50 -14.31
CA MET A 1 6.55 6.84 -13.64
C MET A 1 5.37 7.82 -13.55
N LEU A 2 4.13 7.35 -13.75
CA LEU A 2 2.93 8.23 -13.71
C LEU A 2 2.77 8.92 -12.34
N LEU A 3 3.11 8.22 -11.26
CA LEU A 3 3.18 8.77 -9.90
C LEU A 3 4.08 10.01 -9.77
N CYS A 4 5.15 10.13 -10.56
CA CYS A 4 6.04 11.30 -10.50
C CYS A 4 5.31 12.59 -10.87
N HIS A 5 4.38 12.53 -11.84
CA HIS A 5 3.59 13.69 -12.26
C HIS A 5 2.60 14.12 -11.19
N TYR A 6 2.10 13.19 -10.37
CA TYR A 6 1.11 13.47 -9.33
C TYR A 6 1.69 13.53 -7.92
N ALA A 7 3.00 13.39 -7.75
CA ALA A 7 3.66 13.33 -6.44
C ALA A 7 3.39 14.56 -5.56
N TYR A 8 3.29 15.74 -6.18
CA TYR A 8 2.99 16.99 -5.46
C TYR A 8 1.63 16.98 -4.75
N LEU A 9 0.64 16.23 -5.26
CA LEU A 9 -0.69 16.08 -4.66
C LEU A 9 -0.71 15.18 -3.43
N LEU A 10 0.39 14.49 -3.17
CA LEU A 10 0.53 13.47 -2.13
C LEU A 10 1.40 13.95 -0.97
N LYS A 11 2.09 15.09 -1.12
CA LYS A 11 2.90 15.68 -0.04
C LYS A 11 2.01 16.05 1.14
N LYS A 12 2.55 15.87 2.36
CA LYS A 12 1.88 16.31 3.59
C LYS A 12 1.75 17.85 3.56
N PRO A 13 0.66 18.44 4.08
CA PRO A 13 -0.25 17.92 5.10
C PRO A 13 -1.46 17.10 4.58
N SER A 14 -1.47 16.66 3.32
CA SER A 14 -2.55 15.84 2.78
C SER A 14 -2.90 14.64 3.69
N PRO A 15 -4.18 14.46 4.06
CA PRO A 15 -4.63 13.33 4.86
C PRO A 15 -4.71 12.03 4.04
N CYS A 16 -4.56 12.12 2.72
CA CYS A 16 -4.64 10.99 1.81
C CYS A 16 -3.31 10.24 1.71
N ILE A 17 -3.40 8.99 1.27
CA ILE A 17 -2.24 8.12 1.01
C ILE A 17 -2.35 7.49 -0.37
N VAL A 18 -1.22 7.00 -0.87
CA VAL A 18 -1.15 6.06 -1.99
C VAL A 18 -0.90 4.67 -1.45
N VAL A 19 -1.58 3.68 -2.02
CA VAL A 19 -1.30 2.29 -1.73
C VAL A 19 -0.83 1.60 -3.01
N PHE A 20 0.33 0.97 -2.92
CA PHE A 20 0.90 0.14 -3.98
C PHE A 20 0.82 -1.31 -3.54
N LEU A 21 0.01 -2.10 -4.22
CA LEU A 21 -0.16 -3.51 -3.91
C LEU A 21 0.77 -4.36 -4.73
N VAL A 22 1.49 -5.27 -4.08
CA VAL A 22 2.41 -6.19 -4.73
C VAL A 22 2.04 -7.65 -4.43
N VAL A 23 2.15 -8.51 -5.45
CA VAL A 23 1.90 -9.94 -5.31
C VAL A 23 3.18 -10.64 -4.87
N GLY A 24 3.12 -11.33 -3.73
CA GLY A 24 4.27 -12.06 -3.17
C GLY A 24 5.13 -11.21 -2.24
N THR A 25 5.68 -11.84 -1.21
CA THR A 25 6.46 -11.18 -0.15
C THR A 25 7.86 -10.79 -0.60
N HIS A 26 8.44 -11.50 -1.57
CA HIS A 26 9.78 -11.25 -2.09
C HIS A 26 9.97 -9.80 -2.62
N CYS A 27 8.96 -9.23 -3.29
CA CYS A 27 9.01 -7.85 -3.77
C CYS A 27 8.97 -6.79 -2.65
N CYS A 28 8.50 -7.16 -1.45
CA CYS A 28 8.51 -6.29 -0.27
C CYS A 28 9.80 -6.42 0.55
N ILE A 29 10.49 -7.56 0.50
CA ILE A 29 11.65 -7.86 1.35
C ILE A 29 12.98 -7.59 0.63
N GLY A 30 12.99 -7.52 -0.70
CA GLY A 30 14.22 -7.26 -1.47
C GLY A 30 15.24 -8.41 -1.46
N GLN A 31 14.80 -9.65 -1.20
CA GLN A 31 15.71 -10.81 -1.04
C GLN A 31 16.44 -11.21 -2.34
N THR A 32 15.90 -10.85 -3.50
CA THR A 32 16.42 -11.21 -4.83
C THR A 32 16.72 -9.98 -5.72
N GLY A 33 16.61 -8.76 -5.17
CA GLY A 33 16.80 -7.51 -5.89
C GLY A 33 16.25 -6.30 -5.11
N MET A 34 16.27 -5.13 -5.73
CA MET A 34 15.72 -3.90 -5.15
C MET A 34 14.21 -4.06 -4.90
N SER A 35 13.75 -3.73 -3.69
CA SER A 35 12.33 -3.81 -3.36
C SER A 35 11.53 -2.74 -4.11
N GLN A 36 10.22 -2.97 -4.28
CA GLN A 36 9.36 -2.01 -4.97
C GLN A 36 9.37 -0.65 -4.27
N ALA A 37 9.43 -0.60 -2.94
CA ALA A 37 9.51 0.68 -2.26
C ALA A 37 10.88 1.33 -2.40
N GLU A 38 11.99 0.59 -2.43
CA GLU A 38 13.30 1.18 -2.66
C GLU A 38 13.37 1.83 -4.05
N TYR A 39 12.80 1.19 -5.08
CA TYR A 39 12.66 1.79 -6.41
C TYR A 39 11.83 3.08 -6.36
N VAL A 40 10.69 3.06 -5.69
CA VAL A 40 9.80 4.23 -5.52
C VAL A 40 10.52 5.34 -4.75
N ARG A 41 11.22 5.05 -3.65
CA ARG A 41 11.99 6.02 -2.85
C ARG A 41 13.06 6.72 -3.68
N LYS A 42 13.73 6.01 -4.59
CA LYS A 42 14.76 6.61 -5.48
C LYS A 42 14.18 7.60 -6.50
N HIS A 43 12.93 7.41 -6.92
CA HIS A 43 12.32 8.20 -8.00
C HIS A 43 11.25 9.19 -7.52
N LEU A 44 10.85 9.12 -6.26
CA LEU A 44 9.79 9.92 -5.67
C LEU A 44 10.22 10.48 -4.32
N ASP A 45 10.17 11.80 -4.19
CA ASP A 45 10.35 12.53 -2.93
C ASP A 45 9.08 12.40 -2.05
N LEU A 46 8.78 11.16 -1.64
CA LEU A 46 7.68 10.77 -0.78
C LEU A 46 8.20 9.85 0.32
N LYS A 47 7.61 9.91 1.52
CA LYS A 47 7.89 8.90 2.54
C LYS A 47 7.15 7.61 2.19
N VAL A 48 7.93 6.55 1.99
CA VAL A 48 7.45 5.24 1.56
C VAL A 48 7.74 4.21 2.65
N GLU A 49 6.73 3.41 2.99
CA GLU A 49 6.85 2.32 3.97
C GLU A 49 6.34 1.00 3.38
N GLU A 50 6.93 -0.12 3.81
CA GLU A 50 6.65 -1.47 3.30
C GLU A 50 6.00 -2.37 4.35
N TYR A 51 5.03 -3.18 3.96
CA TYR A 51 4.34 -4.09 4.87
C TYR A 51 4.17 -5.48 4.24
N TRP A 52 4.62 -6.51 4.93
CA TRP A 52 4.44 -7.92 4.55
C TRP A 52 4.12 -8.77 5.78
N GLY A 53 3.74 -10.03 5.57
CA GLY A 53 3.16 -10.89 6.61
C GLY A 53 4.03 -11.13 7.85
N GLU A 54 5.36 -11.01 7.75
CA GLU A 54 6.25 -11.21 8.90
C GLU A 54 6.53 -9.91 9.69
N LYS A 55 5.99 -8.77 9.24
CA LYS A 55 6.18 -7.46 9.89
C LYS A 55 5.19 -7.23 11.06
N GLY A 56 4.41 -8.24 11.45
CA GLY A 56 3.50 -8.17 12.61
C GLY A 56 2.30 -7.23 12.44
N VAL A 57 1.96 -6.89 11.19
CA VAL A 57 0.91 -5.92 10.85
C VAL A 57 -0.48 -6.43 11.19
N GLU A 58 -0.63 -7.75 11.30
CA GLU A 58 -1.83 -8.45 11.76
C GLU A 58 -2.24 -8.10 13.21
N PHE A 59 -1.30 -7.63 14.04
CA PHE A 59 -1.56 -7.25 15.43
C PHE A 59 -1.84 -5.74 15.60
N TRP A 60 -1.83 -4.97 14.51
CA TRP A 60 -2.00 -3.52 14.58
C TRP A 60 -3.44 -3.13 14.85
N ASN A 61 -3.60 -2.13 15.72
CA ASN A 61 -4.88 -1.51 15.99
C ASN A 61 -5.08 -0.24 15.14
N ALA A 62 -6.23 0.42 15.33
CA ALA A 62 -6.56 1.64 14.60
C ALA A 62 -5.56 2.79 14.85
N ALA A 63 -4.96 2.89 16.03
CA ALA A 63 -3.98 3.92 16.35
C ALA A 63 -2.65 3.69 15.60
N ASP A 64 -2.21 2.44 15.47
CA ASP A 64 -1.02 2.08 14.69
C ASP A 64 -1.20 2.45 13.22
N TRP A 65 -2.33 2.07 12.61
CA TRP A 65 -2.66 2.44 11.22
C TRP A 65 -2.77 3.96 11.04
N LYS A 66 -3.36 4.67 12.01
CA LYS A 66 -3.44 6.13 12.01
C LYS A 66 -2.05 6.77 12.03
N LYS A 67 -1.14 6.24 12.86
CA LYS A 67 0.26 6.69 12.92
C LYS A 67 0.96 6.47 11.57
N GLN A 68 0.86 5.28 10.99
CA GLN A 68 1.46 4.97 9.69
C GLN A 68 0.93 5.86 8.57
N ARG A 69 -0.38 6.06 8.51
CA ARG A 69 -1.03 6.98 7.56
C ARG A 69 -0.53 8.41 7.69
N TYR A 70 -0.30 8.88 8.92
CA TYR A 70 0.15 10.26 9.15
C TYR A 70 1.63 10.44 8.82
N GLN A 71 2.47 9.44 9.11
CA GLN A 71 3.91 9.50 8.90
C GLN A 71 4.31 9.28 7.45
N ASN A 72 3.54 8.50 6.69
CA ASN A 72 3.90 8.06 5.34
C ASN A 72 2.92 8.59 4.29
N GLN A 73 3.41 8.74 3.05
CA GLN A 73 2.62 9.18 1.90
C GLN A 73 2.26 7.99 0.98
N LEU A 74 3.16 7.02 0.87
CA LEU A 74 2.98 5.83 0.03
C LEU A 74 3.24 4.58 0.85
N LEU A 75 2.27 3.66 0.82
CA LEU A 75 2.34 2.38 1.51
C LEU A 75 2.46 1.27 0.46
N VAL A 76 3.53 0.49 0.52
CA VAL A 76 3.71 -0.71 -0.30
C VAL A 76 3.32 -1.91 0.54
N MET A 77 2.37 -2.73 0.09
CA MET A 77 1.91 -3.88 0.87
C MET A 77 1.37 -5.02 0.02
N THR A 78 1.19 -6.18 0.63
CA THR A 78 0.43 -7.27 -0.01
C THR A 78 -1.07 -6.97 0.00
N PRO A 79 -1.84 -7.49 -0.98
CA PRO A 79 -3.29 -7.26 -1.00
C PRO A 79 -4.04 -7.80 0.21
N ASP A 80 -3.61 -8.90 0.83
CA ASP A 80 -4.26 -9.42 2.03
C ASP A 80 -4.14 -8.45 3.23
N ILE A 81 -3.04 -7.71 3.34
CA ILE A 81 -2.86 -6.67 4.37
C ILE A 81 -3.86 -5.54 4.15
N LEU A 82 -3.95 -5.00 2.92
CA LEU A 82 -4.92 -3.95 2.62
C LEU A 82 -6.36 -4.44 2.86
N ARG A 83 -6.70 -5.65 2.39
CA ARG A 83 -8.03 -6.24 2.59
C ARG A 83 -8.37 -6.33 4.07
N ASN A 84 -7.43 -6.74 4.92
CA ASN A 84 -7.65 -6.83 6.36
C ASN A 84 -7.85 -5.45 6.99
N ALA A 85 -7.05 -4.46 6.61
CA ALA A 85 -7.17 -3.08 7.09
C ALA A 85 -8.52 -2.44 6.69
N LEU A 86 -9.00 -2.70 5.46
CA LEU A 86 -10.30 -2.27 4.97
C LEU A 86 -11.45 -2.98 5.69
N ARG A 87 -11.36 -4.30 5.88
CA ARG A 87 -12.36 -5.11 6.60
C ARG A 87 -12.63 -4.59 8.00
N HIS A 88 -11.58 -4.20 8.72
CA HIS A 88 -11.66 -3.66 10.07
C HIS A 88 -11.87 -2.15 10.13
N ARG A 89 -11.98 -1.48 8.98
CA ARG A 89 -12.10 -0.02 8.85
C ARG A 89 -10.94 0.76 9.50
N PHE A 90 -9.76 0.17 9.59
CA PHE A 90 -8.54 0.89 9.97
C PHE A 90 -8.08 1.82 8.85
N LEU A 91 -8.27 1.37 7.61
CA LEU A 91 -8.19 2.19 6.40
C LEU A 91 -9.56 2.13 5.69
N THR A 92 -9.82 3.12 4.87
CA THR A 92 -11.02 3.23 4.03
C THR A 92 -10.61 3.67 2.62
N LEU A 93 -11.41 3.40 1.59
CA LEU A 93 -11.02 3.77 0.23
C LEU A 93 -11.04 5.30 -0.01
N ASP A 94 -11.86 6.06 0.71
CA ASP A 94 -11.95 7.52 0.56
C ASP A 94 -10.63 8.25 0.89
N ILE A 95 -9.79 7.63 1.72
CA ILE A 95 -8.49 8.18 2.11
C ILE A 95 -7.36 7.74 1.16
N ILE A 96 -7.61 6.74 0.31
CA ILE A 96 -6.64 6.20 -0.65
C ILE A 96 -6.85 6.92 -1.98
N LYS A 97 -6.00 7.90 -2.26
CA LYS A 97 -6.14 8.75 -3.47
C LYS A 97 -5.72 8.02 -4.74
N VAL A 98 -4.77 7.10 -4.62
CA VAL A 98 -4.31 6.24 -5.71
C VAL A 98 -4.09 4.84 -5.15
N LEU A 99 -4.74 3.85 -5.75
CA LEU A 99 -4.56 2.43 -5.46
C LEU A 99 -3.95 1.77 -6.70
N ILE A 100 -2.76 1.20 -6.56
CA ILE A 100 -2.00 0.59 -7.67
C ILE A 100 -1.96 -0.91 -7.47
N PHE A 101 -2.30 -1.65 -8.50
CA PHE A 101 -2.25 -3.11 -8.54
C PHE A 101 -1.09 -3.55 -9.39
N ASP A 102 -0.04 -4.08 -8.77
CA ASP A 102 0.97 -4.83 -9.50
C ASP A 102 0.42 -6.19 -9.96
N GLU A 103 0.90 -6.69 -11.09
CA GLU A 103 0.42 -7.95 -11.68
C GLU A 103 -1.11 -8.10 -11.63
N CYS A 104 -1.81 -7.04 -12.08
CA CYS A 104 -3.26 -6.87 -11.94
C CYS A 104 -4.09 -8.01 -12.57
N HIS A 105 -3.50 -8.80 -13.46
CA HIS A 105 -4.10 -10.01 -14.03
C HIS A 105 -4.48 -11.07 -12.96
N ASN A 106 -3.97 -10.93 -11.74
CA ASN A 106 -4.36 -11.71 -10.56
C ASN A 106 -5.72 -11.32 -9.97
N ALA A 107 -6.35 -10.23 -10.42
CA ALA A 107 -7.67 -9.78 -9.99
C ALA A 107 -8.82 -10.63 -10.55
N LYS A 108 -8.78 -11.94 -10.30
CA LYS A 108 -9.78 -12.93 -10.74
C LYS A 108 -10.16 -13.87 -9.60
N LYS A 109 -11.34 -14.49 -9.72
CA LYS A 109 -11.87 -15.46 -8.76
C LYS A 109 -11.90 -14.86 -7.33
N ASN A 110 -11.40 -15.61 -6.35
CA ASN A 110 -11.37 -15.21 -4.94
C ASN A 110 -10.03 -14.59 -4.51
N HIS A 111 -9.21 -14.12 -5.46
CA HIS A 111 -7.96 -13.42 -5.11
C HIS A 111 -8.27 -12.12 -4.34
N ALA A 112 -7.39 -11.73 -3.42
CA ALA A 112 -7.59 -10.55 -2.58
C ALA A 112 -7.82 -9.26 -3.39
N TYR A 113 -7.20 -9.12 -4.56
CA TYR A 113 -7.48 -8.03 -5.52
C TYR A 113 -8.95 -7.96 -5.95
N ALA A 114 -9.52 -9.09 -6.37
CA ALA A 114 -10.91 -9.14 -6.82
C ALA A 114 -11.87 -8.79 -5.68
N ILE A 115 -11.57 -9.24 -4.46
CA ILE A 115 -12.36 -8.93 -3.26
C ILE A 115 -12.28 -7.43 -2.94
N ILE A 116 -11.08 -6.84 -2.96
CA ILE A 116 -10.91 -5.40 -2.70
C ILE A 116 -11.78 -4.58 -3.67
N MET A 117 -11.70 -4.88 -4.97
CA MET A 117 -12.44 -4.15 -6.00
C MET A 117 -13.96 -4.37 -5.99
N LYS A 118 -14.43 -5.53 -5.48
CA LYS A 118 -15.85 -5.89 -5.48
C LYS A 118 -16.59 -5.41 -4.23
N VAL A 119 -15.91 -5.35 -3.10
CA VAL A 119 -16.54 -5.21 -1.77
C VAL A 119 -16.38 -3.81 -1.18
N TYR A 120 -15.27 -3.13 -1.47
CA TYR A 120 -14.93 -1.84 -0.88
C TYR A 120 -14.96 -0.75 -1.94
#